data_AF-A0A1Y1N9G9-F1
#
_entry.id   AF-A0A1Y1N9G9-F1
#
_cell.length_a   1.000
_cell.length_b   1.000
_cell.length_c   1.000
_cell.angle_alpha   90.00
_cell.angle_beta   90.00
_cell.angle_gamma   90.00
#
_symmetry.space_group_name_H-M   'P 1'
#
loop_
_entity.id
_entity.type
_entity.pdbx_description
1 polymer ?
#
loop_
_entity_poly.entity_id
_entity_poly.type
_entity_poly.pdbx_seq_one_letter_code
_entity_poly.pdbx_strand_id
1 'polypeptide(L)'
;ASPRVDERGRMYVEWQTRWERRNSWTRTIIPEMREWCERGHGELDYFITQFLSGHGENKVYLKKIKKREDDRCEDCGEIDVPGHAVLRCVRWEREWRQRQRSGGDWKRQMW
;
A
#
# COMPACT_ATOMS: atom_id res chain seq x y z
N ALA A 1 15.71 -19.04 -34.32
CA ALA A 1 15.87 -18.38 -33.01
C ALA A 1 15.03 -19.15 -32.00
N SER A 2 15.65 -19.72 -30.97
CA SER A 2 14.92 -20.40 -29.90
C SER A 2 14.01 -19.38 -29.21
N PRO A 3 12.72 -19.68 -28.94
CA PRO A 3 11.90 -18.77 -28.18
C PRO A 3 12.52 -18.73 -26.79
N ARG A 4 13.15 -17.59 -26.46
CA ARG A 4 13.48 -17.25 -25.07
C ARG A 4 12.15 -17.31 -24.34
N VAL A 5 11.84 -18.45 -23.74
CA VAL A 5 10.69 -18.60 -22.86
C VAL A 5 10.81 -17.45 -21.86
N ASP A 6 9.80 -16.59 -21.79
CA ASP A 6 9.85 -15.31 -21.06
C ASP A 6 10.34 -15.55 -19.61
N GLU A 7 11.65 -15.38 -19.42
CA GLU A 7 12.35 -15.63 -18.15
C GLU A 7 11.83 -14.70 -17.07
N ARG A 8 11.53 -13.44 -17.44
CA ARG A 8 10.88 -12.48 -16.55
C ARG A 8 9.47 -12.91 -16.20
N GLY A 9 8.72 -13.43 -17.17
CA GLY A 9 7.38 -13.97 -16.91
C GLY A 9 7.36 -15.06 -15.86
N ARG A 10 8.29 -16.02 -15.94
CA ARG A 10 8.43 -17.07 -14.92
C ARG A 10 8.84 -16.50 -13.56
N MET A 11 9.79 -15.56 -13.54
CA MET A 11 10.21 -14.88 -12.31
C MET A 11 9.02 -14.19 -11.62
N TYR A 12 8.18 -13.48 -12.36
CA TYR A 12 6.99 -12.82 -11.78
C TYR A 12 5.98 -13.81 -11.24
N VAL A 13 5.74 -14.94 -11.91
CA VAL A 13 4.85 -16.00 -11.39
C VAL A 13 5.38 -16.54 -10.06
N GLU A 14 6.68 -16.80 -9.97
CA GLU A 14 7.30 -17.28 -8.73
C GLU A 14 7.22 -16.23 -7.62
N TRP A 15 7.52 -14.97 -7.93
CA TRP A 15 7.47 -13.87 -6.97
C TRP A 15 6.05 -13.63 -6.48
N GLN A 16 5.06 -13.63 -7.38
CA GLN A 16 3.64 -13.51 -7.04
C GLN A 16 3.21 -14.66 -6.11
N THR A 17 3.58 -15.91 -6.44
CA THR A 17 3.27 -17.08 -5.60
C THR A 17 3.83 -16.95 -4.18
N ARG A 18 5.07 -16.47 -4.04
CA ARG A 18 5.69 -16.22 -2.73
C ARG A 18 5.00 -15.06 -2.01
N TRP A 19 4.67 -14.00 -2.76
CA TRP A 19 4.04 -12.80 -2.26
C TRP A 19 2.65 -13.05 -1.68
N GLU A 20 1.82 -13.85 -2.36
CA GLU A 20 0.47 -14.20 -1.91
C GLU A 20 0.43 -14.93 -0.57
N ARG A 21 1.48 -15.72 -0.28
CA ARG A 21 1.63 -16.44 0.99
C ARG A 21 2.06 -15.53 2.15
N ARG A 22 2.48 -14.30 1.87
CA ARG A 22 3.00 -13.38 2.88
C ARG A 22 1.85 -12.73 3.64
N ASN A 23 1.78 -12.96 4.95
CA ASN A 23 0.87 -12.20 5.81
C ASN A 23 1.51 -10.84 6.17
N SER A 24 1.30 -9.82 5.34
CA SER A 24 1.86 -8.47 5.55
C SER A 24 0.93 -7.37 5.06
N TRP A 25 1.00 -6.20 5.71
CA TRP A 25 0.31 -4.98 5.29
C TRP A 25 0.63 -4.62 3.83
N THR A 26 1.89 -4.68 3.45
CA THR A 26 2.37 -4.35 2.11
C THR A 26 1.67 -5.16 1.01
N ARG A 27 1.33 -6.42 1.27
CA ARG A 27 0.58 -7.27 0.31
C ARG A 27 -0.82 -6.76 0.04
N THR A 28 -1.45 -6.07 1.01
CA THR A 28 -2.82 -5.56 0.86
C THR A 28 -2.91 -4.38 -0.11
N ILE A 29 -1.80 -3.68 -0.31
CA ILE A 29 -1.70 -2.49 -1.17
C ILE A 29 -0.98 -2.77 -2.49
N ILE A 30 -0.11 -3.79 -2.53
CA ILE A 30 0.58 -4.26 -3.74
C ILE A 30 0.04 -5.66 -4.05
N PRO A 31 -1.07 -5.80 -4.79
CA PRO A 31 -1.63 -7.10 -5.13
C PRO A 31 -0.84 -7.80 -6.24
N GLU A 32 -0.35 -7.04 -7.23
CA GLU A 32 0.29 -7.57 -8.43
C GLU A 32 1.77 -7.18 -8.49
N MET A 33 2.65 -8.16 -8.30
CA MET A 33 4.10 -7.94 -8.27
C MET A 33 4.66 -7.45 -9.61
N ARG A 34 4.10 -7.92 -10.73
CA ARG A 34 4.55 -7.47 -12.05
C ARG A 34 4.30 -5.97 -12.23
N GLU A 35 3.06 -5.52 -11.98
CA GLU A 35 2.68 -4.11 -12.13
C GLU A 35 3.56 -3.23 -11.22
N TRP A 36 3.76 -3.65 -9.97
CA TRP A 36 4.61 -2.94 -9.02
C TRP A 36 6.08 -2.85 -9.44
N CYS A 37 6.63 -3.90 -10.03
CA CYS A 37 8.02 -3.91 -10.48
C CYS A 37 8.23 -3.17 -11.80
N GLU A 38 7.21 -3.11 -12.66
CA GLU A 38 7.30 -2.50 -14.00
C GLU A 38 6.84 -1.04 -14.03
N ARG A 39 6.29 -0.52 -12.92
CA ARG A 39 5.85 0.87 -12.82
C ARG A 39 7.01 1.85 -13.08
N GLY A 40 6.69 2.90 -13.83
CA GLY A 40 7.62 4.01 -14.12
C GLY A 40 7.55 5.18 -13.13
N HIS A 41 6.90 5.01 -11.97
CA HIS A 41 6.66 6.09 -11.01
C HIS A 41 6.75 5.59 -9.56
N GLY A 42 6.66 6.51 -8.60
CA GLY A 42 6.54 6.22 -7.18
C GLY A 42 7.84 5.78 -6.52
N GLU A 43 8.88 6.60 -6.61
CA GLU A 43 10.13 6.42 -5.88
C GLU A 43 9.86 6.21 -4.38
N LEU A 44 10.69 5.38 -3.75
CA LEU A 44 10.59 5.10 -2.33
C LEU A 44 11.34 6.17 -1.54
N ASP A 45 10.61 7.10 -0.94
CA ASP A 45 11.16 7.98 0.07
C ASP A 45 11.00 7.38 1.48
N TYR A 46 11.45 8.14 2.48
CA TYR A 46 11.31 7.76 3.88
C TYR A 46 9.85 7.46 4.27
N PHE A 47 8.92 8.35 3.91
CA PHE A 47 7.53 8.27 4.33
C PHE A 47 6.79 7.12 3.65
N ILE A 48 7.00 6.92 2.34
CA ILE A 48 6.45 5.80 1.58
C ILE A 48 7.02 4.49 2.12
N THR A 49 8.31 4.42 2.43
CA THR A 49 8.92 3.22 3.03
C THR A 49 8.29 2.89 4.40
N GLN A 50 8.09 3.89 5.26
CA GLN A 50 7.41 3.71 6.55
C GLN A 50 5.95 3.27 6.36
N PHE A 51 5.24 3.86 5.39
CA PHE A 51 3.88 3.46 5.04
C PHE A 51 3.80 2.01 4.56
N LEU A 52 4.65 1.61 3.60
CA LEU A 52 4.67 0.27 3.02
C LEU A 52 5.03 -0.80 4.06
N SER A 53 5.93 -0.49 4.99
CA SER A 53 6.29 -1.40 6.10
C SER A 53 5.22 -1.48 7.19
N GLY A 54 4.21 -0.60 7.17
CA GLY A 54 3.19 -0.51 8.22
C GLY A 54 3.70 0.16 9.51
N HIS A 55 4.90 0.74 9.47
CA HIS A 55 5.54 1.47 10.57
C HIS A 55 5.25 2.97 10.57
N GLY A 56 4.50 3.46 9.58
CA GLY A 56 4.09 4.85 9.50
C GLY A 56 3.29 5.33 10.72
N GLU A 57 2.87 6.58 10.66
CA GLU A 57 2.05 7.29 11.67
C GLU A 57 0.62 6.70 11.79
N ASN A 58 0.48 5.40 12.06
CA ASN A 58 -0.77 4.77 12.46
C ASN A 58 -0.73 4.46 13.95
N LYS A 59 -1.79 4.81 14.69
CA LYS A 59 -1.77 4.67 16.15
C LYS A 59 -1.75 3.24 16.63
N VAL A 60 -2.21 2.25 15.85
CA VAL A 60 -2.04 0.83 16.22
C VAL A 60 -0.55 0.50 16.39
N TYR A 61 0.30 0.92 15.45
CA TYR A 61 1.74 0.75 15.57
C TYR A 61 2.33 1.63 16.68
N LEU A 62 1.96 2.91 16.76
CA LEU A 62 2.51 3.81 17.78
C LEU A 62 2.17 3.38 19.21
N LYS A 63 0.98 2.84 19.45
CA LYS A 63 0.58 2.23 20.72
C LYS A 63 1.40 0.98 21.03
N LYS A 64 1.60 0.10 20.04
CA LYS A 64 2.46 -1.10 20.19
C LYS A 64 3.88 -0.74 20.65
N ILE A 65 4.45 0.36 20.15
CA ILE A 65 5.77 0.85 20.55
C ILE A 65 5.72 1.89 21.69
N LYS A 66 4.57 2.02 22.37
CA LYS A 66 4.35 2.90 23.54
C LYS A 66 4.60 4.39 23.29
N LYS A 67 4.44 4.86 22.05
CA LYS A 67 4.48 6.30 21.70
C LYS A 67 3.11 6.99 21.81
N ARG A 68 2.02 6.22 21.90
CA ARG A 68 0.64 6.71 22.08
C ARG A 68 -0.10 5.80 23.05
N GLU A 69 -1.13 6.34 23.71
CA GLU A 69 -1.92 5.62 24.71
C GLU A 69 -3.05 4.79 24.09
N ASP A 70 -3.61 5.27 22.98
CA ASP A 70 -4.69 4.62 22.23
C ASP A 70 -4.29 4.31 20.78
N ASP A 71 -5.19 3.60 20.11
CA ASP A 71 -5.10 3.16 18.71
C ASP A 71 -6.15 3.86 17.83
N ARG A 72 -6.75 4.95 18.30
CA ARG A 72 -7.88 5.61 17.61
C ARG A 72 -7.43 6.80 16.79
N CYS A 73 -7.89 6.89 15.55
CA CYS A 73 -7.61 8.02 14.68
C CYS A 73 -8.14 9.32 15.32
N GLU A 74 -7.29 10.36 15.37
CA GLU A 74 -7.69 11.68 15.90
C GLU A 74 -8.79 12.32 15.06
N ASP A 75 -8.84 12.01 13.77
CA ASP A 75 -9.73 12.66 12.83
C ASP A 75 -11.13 12.05 12.76
N CYS A 76 -11.24 10.74 12.99
CA CYS A 76 -12.52 10.04 12.84
C CYS A 76 -12.86 9.04 13.94
N GLY A 77 -11.98 8.84 14.94
CA GLY A 77 -12.24 7.99 16.12
C GLY A 77 -12.20 6.47 15.88
N GLU A 78 -12.11 6.01 14.63
CA GLU A 78 -11.95 4.61 14.25
C GLU A 78 -10.56 4.08 14.59
N ILE A 79 -10.39 2.75 14.58
CA ILE A 79 -9.06 2.14 14.80
C ILE A 79 -8.11 2.51 13.66
N ASP A 80 -7.02 3.18 14.00
CA ASP A 80 -6.00 3.68 13.09
C ASP A 80 -4.98 2.58 12.77
N VAL A 81 -5.46 1.62 11.98
CA VAL A 81 -4.64 0.53 11.39
C VAL A 81 -3.69 1.09 10.33
N PRO A 82 -2.64 0.34 9.93
CA PRO A 82 -1.78 0.74 8.82
C PRO A 82 -2.58 1.23 7.60
N GLY A 83 -2.20 2.40 7.10
CA GLY A 83 -2.82 3.07 5.97
C GLY A 83 -4.24 3.62 6.17
N HIS A 84 -4.80 3.60 7.38
CA HIS A 84 -6.12 4.17 7.66
C HIS A 84 -6.21 5.63 7.19
N ALA A 85 -5.27 6.48 7.60
CA ALA A 85 -5.23 7.89 7.20
C ALA A 85 -5.28 8.09 5.67
N VAL A 86 -4.60 7.25 4.88
CA VAL A 86 -4.47 7.46 3.42
C VAL A 86 -5.60 6.78 2.62
N LEU A 87 -6.09 5.64 3.09
CA LEU A 87 -6.95 4.75 2.30
C LEU A 87 -8.38 4.61 2.84
N ARG A 88 -8.66 5.02 4.08
CA ARG A 88 -9.93 4.69 4.78
C ARG A 88 -10.55 5.81 5.61
N CYS A 89 -9.77 6.73 6.15
CA CYS A 89 -10.25 7.81 6.99
C CYS A 89 -11.23 8.73 6.25
N VAL A 90 -12.42 8.90 6.81
CA VAL A 90 -13.50 9.74 6.25
C VAL A 90 -13.08 11.21 6.08
N ARG A 91 -12.07 11.67 6.82
CA ARG A 91 -11.47 13.00 6.66
C ARG A 91 -11.14 13.34 5.21
N TRP A 92 -10.68 12.36 4.43
CA TRP A 92 -10.21 12.54 3.05
C TRP A 92 -11.22 12.12 1.99
N GLU A 93 -12.47 11.84 2.37
CA GLU A 93 -13.49 11.33 1.46
C GLU A 93 -13.76 12.32 0.31
N ARG A 94 -13.75 13.62 0.60
CA ARG A 94 -13.99 14.67 -0.38
C ARG A 94 -12.92 14.67 -1.47
N GLU A 95 -11.67 14.51 -1.08
CA GLU A 95 -10.49 14.47 -1.95
C GLU A 95 -10.51 13.23 -2.84
N TRP A 96 -10.85 12.06 -2.28
CA TRP A 96 -11.00 10.84 -3.08
C TRP A 96 -12.10 10.95 -4.12
N ARG A 97 -13.26 11.52 -3.74
CA ARG A 97 -14.38 11.75 -4.68
C ARG A 97 -13.98 12.69 -5.82
N GLN A 98 -13.19 13.73 -5.54
CA GLN A 98 -12.67 14.61 -6.58
C GLN A 98 -11.72 13.85 -7.53
N ARG A 99 -10.78 13.07 -6.99
CA ARG A 99 -9.84 12.28 -7.80
C ARG A 99 -10.53 11.24 -8.68
N GLN A 100 -11.58 10.58 -8.18
CA GLN A 100 -12.37 9.62 -8.94
C GLN A 100 -13.14 10.27 -10.11
N ARG A 101 -13.68 11.47 -9.91
CA ARG A 101 -14.40 12.21 -10.96
C ARG A 101 -13.48 12.65 -12.09
N SER A 102 -12.19 12.86 -11.81
CA SER A 102 -11.18 13.17 -12.81
C SER A 102 -10.76 11.97 -13.68
N GLY A 103 -11.42 10.81 -13.53
CA GLY A 103 -11.36 9.71 -14.51
C GLY A 103 -10.23 8.70 -14.33
N GLY A 104 -9.45 8.77 -13.25
CA GLY A 104 -8.41 7.78 -12.95
C GLY A 104 -8.87 6.75 -11.91
N ASP A 105 -8.64 5.46 -12.17
CA ASP A 105 -8.57 4.45 -11.10
C ASP A 105 -7.37 4.76 -10.21
N TRP A 106 -7.54 5.74 -9.32
CA TRP A 106 -6.45 6.28 -8.50
C TRP A 106 -5.84 5.23 -7.58
N LYS A 107 -6.55 4.12 -7.30
CA LYS A 107 -6.00 3.00 -6.53
C LYS A 107 -4.94 2.23 -7.31
N ARG A 108 -5.05 2.15 -8.64
CA ARG A 108 -4.01 1.60 -9.53
C ARG A 108 -2.87 2.58 -9.83
N GLN A 109 -3.08 3.88 -9.65
CA GLN A 109 -2.06 4.91 -9.92
C GLN A 109 -1.24 5.30 -8.69
N MET A 110 -1.58 4.78 -7.51
CA MET A 110 -0.88 5.09 -6.26
C MET A 110 0.26 4.11 -5.98
N TRP A 111 0.26 2.93 -6.61
CA TRP A 111 1.24 1.86 -6.38
C TRP A 111 1.81 1.36 -7.68
#